data_AF-A0A5Q4T1I4-F1
#
_entry.id   AF-A0A5Q4T1I4-F1
#
_cell.length_a   1.000
_cell.length_b   1.000
_cell.length_c   1.000
_cell.angle_alpha   90.00
_cell.angle_beta   90.00
_cell.angle_gamma   90.00
#
_symmetry.space_group_name_H-M   'P 1'
#
loop_
_entity.id
_entity.type
_entity.pdbx_description
1 polymer ?
#
loop_
_entity_poly.entity_id
_entity_poly.type
_entity_poly.pdbx_seq_one_letter_code
_entity_poly.pdbx_strand_id
1 'polypeptide(L)'
;MDEDLKPDSDEDLYRNPVFYEPAGIVLDLDREDLGIPNGKELLDKLLRMRRRVPVEQRGLICPDCRDIRKRRVPMYLVERDGVWLASHYRKPGGKPISHESDEHLARKERIAKDSEDHGFPADIESSTPDGRARLDVRISGANGLVLGYEPQLSPQTLRGMRAREGFRRRGKIQSVWDFADPDHAGIGTVPYVRTPNLPASVIRVQKNPIAIRDGNFVLQEGQCTQSGAITRCPNKPYDPENPTDSGYCGDWHRLLVPVHQSAGFEGEGGLTLTQFIVEAAAGERVPFQHNGHHGWLPLDQWQKYVEANGPSREESKREASVRRGDRSDRCTEDRPASDVRAEPRERRGGRMFLLETRTAQEPKADEVPLDASGQPIPMCRFCGAPASMPGPEGLAEHWTCRRKADEAPAAAGKVA
;
A
#
# COMPACT_ATOMS: atom_id res chain seq x y z
N MET A 1 -27.00 6.36 -40.93
CA MET A 1 -27.35 7.52 -40.08
C MET A 1 -26.60 7.28 -38.79
N ASP A 2 -25.37 7.76 -38.74
CA ASP A 2 -24.52 7.72 -37.56
C ASP A 2 -24.83 9.01 -36.77
N GLU A 3 -25.68 8.89 -35.76
CA GLU A 3 -25.88 9.96 -34.78
C GLU A 3 -24.73 9.90 -33.77
N ASP A 4 -23.85 10.89 -33.86
CA ASP A 4 -22.99 11.48 -32.83
C ASP A 4 -22.99 10.79 -31.45
N LEU A 5 -22.23 9.70 -31.31
CA LEU A 5 -21.68 9.30 -30.02
C LEU A 5 -20.61 10.32 -29.64
N LYS A 6 -20.99 11.35 -28.90
CA LYS A 6 -20.05 12.24 -28.23
C LYS A 6 -19.20 11.39 -27.28
N PRO A 7 -17.87 11.53 -27.27
CA PRO A 7 -17.05 10.94 -26.23
C PRO A 7 -17.49 11.52 -24.88
N ASP A 8 -17.82 10.65 -23.92
CA ASP A 8 -18.01 11.06 -22.52
C ASP A 8 -16.76 11.83 -22.10
N SER A 9 -16.91 13.10 -21.73
CA SER A 9 -15.76 13.89 -21.32
C SER A 9 -15.32 13.41 -19.94
N ASP A 10 -14.01 13.42 -19.67
CA ASP A 10 -13.46 13.06 -18.37
C ASP A 10 -14.05 13.89 -17.20
N GLU A 11 -14.76 14.99 -17.49
CA GLU A 11 -15.52 15.77 -16.49
C GLU A 11 -16.78 15.05 -15.98
N ASP A 12 -17.41 14.17 -16.77
CA ASP A 12 -18.60 13.40 -16.34
C ASP A 12 -18.24 12.30 -15.32
N LEU A 13 -16.97 11.83 -15.32
CA LEU A 13 -16.46 10.76 -14.45
C LEU A 13 -16.24 11.19 -12.99
N TYR A 14 -16.14 12.50 -12.72
CA TYR A 14 -15.95 13.05 -11.37
C TYR A 14 -17.19 13.75 -10.82
N ARG A 15 -18.30 13.73 -11.56
CA ARG A 15 -19.53 14.35 -11.09
C ARG A 15 -20.05 13.64 -9.86
N ASN A 16 -20.76 14.39 -9.03
CA ASN A 16 -21.46 13.91 -7.86
C ASN A 16 -22.99 13.91 -8.13
N PRO A 17 -23.48 13.05 -9.04
CA PRO A 17 -24.87 13.06 -9.45
C PRO A 17 -25.76 12.37 -8.42
N VAL A 18 -26.94 12.95 -8.18
CA VAL A 18 -28.00 12.33 -7.39
C VAL A 18 -29.33 12.46 -8.12
N PHE A 19 -30.08 11.35 -8.24
CA PHE A 19 -31.39 11.39 -8.86
C PHE A 19 -32.43 11.89 -7.85
N TYR A 20 -33.18 12.93 -8.22
CA TYR A 20 -34.29 13.46 -7.45
C TYR A 20 -35.62 12.96 -8.02
N GLU A 21 -36.09 11.87 -7.43
CA GLU A 21 -37.29 11.11 -7.81
C GLU A 21 -38.57 11.96 -7.92
N PRO A 22 -38.87 12.92 -7.02
CA PRO A 22 -40.10 13.71 -7.10
C PRO A 22 -40.25 14.56 -8.36
N ALA A 23 -39.13 14.95 -8.98
CA ALA A 23 -39.13 15.73 -10.21
C ALA A 23 -38.61 14.95 -11.43
N GLY A 24 -38.16 13.71 -11.24
CA GLY A 24 -37.66 12.88 -12.34
C GLY A 24 -36.35 13.39 -12.96
N ILE A 25 -35.52 14.12 -12.20
CA ILE A 25 -34.30 14.79 -12.71
C ILE A 25 -33.03 14.31 -11.99
N VAL A 26 -31.88 14.39 -12.68
CA VAL A 26 -30.56 14.20 -12.06
C VAL A 26 -30.05 15.57 -11.62
N LEU A 27 -29.58 15.64 -10.37
CA LEU A 27 -28.98 16.82 -9.77
C LEU A 27 -27.46 16.62 -9.76
N ASP A 28 -26.71 17.69 -10.06
CA ASP A 28 -25.25 17.71 -10.03
C ASP A 28 -24.77 18.51 -8.82
N LEU A 29 -24.31 17.82 -7.77
CA LEU A 29 -23.94 18.45 -6.51
C LEU A 29 -22.63 19.28 -6.59
N ASP A 30 -21.87 19.15 -7.66
CA ASP A 30 -20.66 19.97 -7.87
C ASP A 30 -21.00 21.37 -8.39
N ARG A 31 -22.27 21.60 -8.78
CA ARG A 31 -22.78 22.90 -9.23
C ARG A 31 -23.63 23.54 -8.14
N GLU A 32 -23.43 24.84 -7.91
CA GLU A 32 -24.20 25.60 -6.91
C GLU A 32 -25.73 25.56 -7.17
N ASP A 33 -26.13 25.48 -8.44
CA ASP A 33 -27.51 25.41 -8.88
C ASP A 33 -27.98 23.98 -9.13
N LEU A 34 -27.24 22.97 -8.65
CA LEU A 34 -27.54 21.57 -8.85
C LEU A 34 -27.65 21.15 -10.33
N GLY A 35 -27.15 21.96 -11.26
CA GLY A 35 -27.30 21.76 -12.69
C GLY A 35 -28.71 22.01 -13.24
N ILE A 36 -29.60 22.66 -12.47
CA ILE A 36 -30.99 22.94 -12.88
C ILE A 36 -31.42 24.39 -12.59
N PRO A 37 -32.41 24.93 -13.34
CA PRO A 37 -33.05 26.18 -12.97
C PRO A 37 -33.62 26.11 -11.54
N ASN A 38 -33.37 27.16 -10.75
CA ASN A 38 -33.77 27.28 -9.34
C ASN A 38 -33.19 26.21 -8.40
N GLY A 39 -32.09 25.53 -8.76
CA GLY A 39 -31.55 24.46 -7.92
C GLY A 39 -31.03 24.91 -6.55
N LYS A 40 -30.69 26.19 -6.36
CA LYS A 40 -30.39 26.75 -5.02
C LYS A 40 -31.58 26.61 -4.06
N GLU A 41 -32.79 26.92 -4.52
CA GLU A 41 -34.02 26.79 -3.72
C GLU A 41 -34.33 25.31 -3.42
N LEU A 42 -34.05 24.42 -4.37
CA LEU A 42 -34.18 22.98 -4.18
C LEU A 42 -33.16 22.47 -3.16
N LEU A 43 -31.90 22.91 -3.22
CA LEU A 43 -30.87 22.56 -2.25
C LEU A 43 -31.33 22.99 -0.84
N ASP A 44 -31.77 24.24 -0.67
CA ASP A 44 -32.29 24.74 0.61
C ASP A 44 -33.48 23.93 1.13
N LYS A 45 -34.35 23.48 0.23
CA LYS A 45 -35.47 22.60 0.58
C LYS A 45 -34.96 21.23 1.07
N LEU A 46 -34.03 20.61 0.34
CA LEU A 46 -33.44 19.32 0.70
C LEU A 46 -32.69 19.40 2.03
N LEU A 47 -31.97 20.49 2.28
CA LEU A 47 -31.27 20.75 3.54
C LEU A 47 -32.26 20.91 4.70
N ARG A 48 -33.37 21.62 4.51
CA ARG A 48 -34.45 21.73 5.52
C ARG A 48 -35.10 20.37 5.84
N MET A 49 -35.17 19.46 4.88
CA MET A 49 -35.70 18.11 5.09
C MET A 49 -34.79 17.22 5.97
N ARG A 50 -33.48 17.54 6.12
CA ARG A 50 -32.49 16.68 6.82
C ARG A 50 -32.88 16.29 8.25
N ARG A 51 -33.62 17.13 8.95
CA ARG A 51 -34.05 16.90 10.35
C ARG A 51 -35.53 16.52 10.50
N ARG A 52 -36.32 16.62 9.43
CA ARG A 52 -37.80 16.53 9.49
C ARG A 52 -38.37 15.34 8.75
N VAL A 53 -37.66 14.87 7.72
CA VAL A 53 -38.15 13.82 6.82
C VAL A 53 -37.19 12.63 6.89
N PRO A 54 -37.66 11.39 7.12
CA PRO A 54 -36.84 10.19 6.99
C PRO A 54 -36.14 10.12 5.63
N VAL A 55 -34.91 9.61 5.57
CA VAL A 55 -34.09 9.69 4.35
C VAL A 55 -34.74 9.00 3.16
N GLU A 56 -35.40 7.88 3.40
CA GLU A 56 -36.10 7.09 2.38
C GLU A 56 -37.25 7.84 1.70
N GLN A 57 -37.78 8.87 2.36
CA GLN A 57 -38.89 9.71 1.91
C GLN A 57 -38.41 11.03 1.28
N ARG A 58 -37.10 11.30 1.23
CA ARG A 58 -36.56 12.54 0.65
C ARG A 58 -36.48 12.53 -0.87
N GLY A 59 -36.60 11.35 -1.47
CA GLY A 59 -36.59 11.19 -2.93
C GLY A 59 -35.22 11.35 -3.59
N LEU A 60 -34.12 11.41 -2.82
CA LEU A 60 -32.76 11.36 -3.35
C LEU A 60 -32.34 9.90 -3.53
N ILE A 61 -31.99 9.50 -4.74
CA ILE A 61 -31.68 8.13 -5.13
C ILE A 61 -30.34 8.09 -5.86
N CYS A 62 -29.57 7.03 -5.65
CA CYS A 62 -28.33 6.81 -6.40
C CYS A 62 -28.63 6.50 -7.88
N PRO A 63 -28.11 7.30 -8.83
CA PRO A 63 -28.34 7.09 -10.26
C PRO A 63 -27.80 5.72 -10.70
N ASP A 64 -26.58 5.36 -10.31
CA ASP A 64 -25.97 4.07 -10.69
C ASP A 64 -26.77 2.86 -10.18
N CYS A 65 -27.20 2.91 -8.92
CA CYS A 65 -28.00 1.83 -8.35
C CYS A 65 -29.34 1.69 -9.08
N ARG A 66 -29.94 2.81 -9.50
CA ARG A 66 -31.19 2.81 -10.26
C ARG A 66 -30.98 2.30 -11.69
N ASP A 67 -29.99 2.83 -12.39
CA ASP A 67 -29.84 2.64 -13.83
C ASP A 67 -29.15 1.32 -14.16
N ILE A 68 -28.06 1.01 -13.46
CA ILE A 68 -27.26 -0.20 -13.67
C ILE A 68 -27.90 -1.37 -12.92
N ARG A 69 -28.17 -1.19 -11.62
CA ARG A 69 -28.58 -2.31 -10.74
C ARG A 69 -30.09 -2.48 -10.62
N LYS A 70 -30.89 -1.62 -11.25
CA LYS A 70 -32.36 -1.59 -11.16
C LYS A 70 -32.86 -1.62 -9.70
N ARG A 71 -32.13 -0.95 -8.80
CA ARG A 71 -32.42 -0.87 -7.36
C ARG A 71 -32.65 0.58 -6.93
N ARG A 72 -33.74 0.79 -6.18
CA ARG A 72 -33.99 2.06 -5.51
C ARG A 72 -33.18 2.15 -4.22
N VAL A 73 -32.10 2.93 -4.24
CA VAL A 73 -31.22 3.13 -3.08
C VAL A 73 -31.30 4.59 -2.61
N PRO A 74 -31.89 4.87 -1.43
CA PRO A 74 -31.98 6.22 -0.90
C PRO A 74 -30.60 6.80 -0.58
N MET A 75 -30.45 8.10 -0.81
CA MET A 75 -29.26 8.88 -0.51
C MET A 75 -29.57 10.04 0.44
N TYR A 76 -28.54 10.53 1.11
CA TYR A 76 -28.60 11.76 1.90
C TYR A 76 -27.40 12.64 1.59
N LEU A 77 -27.57 13.94 1.79
CA LEU A 77 -26.52 14.94 1.59
C LEU A 77 -25.64 15.06 2.85
N VAL A 78 -24.33 15.07 2.64
CA VAL A 78 -23.28 15.26 3.64
C VAL A 78 -22.37 16.39 3.18
N GLU A 79 -22.04 17.30 4.08
CA GLU A 79 -21.06 18.35 3.81
C GLU A 79 -19.68 17.86 4.27
N ARG A 80 -18.67 18.00 3.41
CA ARG A 80 -17.25 17.77 3.73
C ARG A 80 -16.42 18.87 3.11
N ASP A 81 -15.64 19.56 3.92
CA ASP A 81 -14.73 20.63 3.47
C ASP A 81 -15.42 21.70 2.58
N GLY A 82 -16.69 22.01 2.90
CA GLY A 82 -17.51 22.99 2.16
C GLY A 82 -18.19 22.45 0.90
N VAL A 83 -18.03 21.16 0.58
CA VAL A 83 -18.63 20.50 -0.60
C VAL A 83 -19.76 19.57 -0.18
N TRP A 84 -20.89 19.62 -0.91
CA TRP A 84 -22.03 18.73 -0.70
C TRP A 84 -21.85 17.41 -1.45
N LEU A 85 -21.86 16.30 -0.72
CA LEU A 85 -21.73 14.95 -1.25
C LEU A 85 -23.03 14.16 -1.07
N ALA A 86 -23.41 13.36 -2.06
CA ALA A 86 -24.45 12.35 -1.89
C ALA A 86 -23.84 11.09 -1.27
N SER A 87 -24.48 10.55 -0.24
CA SER A 87 -24.07 9.29 0.38
C SER A 87 -25.23 8.32 0.51
N HIS A 88 -24.98 7.03 0.31
CA HIS A 88 -25.97 5.98 0.49
C HIS A 88 -26.50 5.94 1.92
N TYR A 89 -27.81 6.08 2.07
CA TYR A 89 -28.47 5.86 3.33
C TYR A 89 -28.55 4.38 3.65
N ARG A 90 -28.30 4.06 4.92
CA ARG A 90 -28.36 2.70 5.44
C ARG A 90 -29.26 2.70 6.66
N LYS A 91 -30.20 1.75 6.69
CA LYS A 91 -30.87 1.41 7.95
C LYS A 91 -29.84 0.78 8.88
N PRO A 92 -29.87 1.09 10.19
CA PRO A 92 -29.04 0.38 11.18
C PRO A 92 -29.21 -1.14 11.02
N GLY A 93 -28.10 -1.87 10.90
CA GLY A 93 -28.09 -3.32 10.66
C GLY A 93 -28.18 -3.75 9.18
N GLY A 94 -28.33 -2.82 8.24
CA GLY A 94 -28.28 -3.11 6.80
C GLY A 94 -26.87 -3.46 6.31
N LYS A 95 -26.77 -4.39 5.35
CA LYS A 95 -25.50 -4.73 4.70
C LYS A 95 -24.91 -3.48 4.00
N PRO A 96 -23.59 -3.24 4.06
CA PRO A 96 -22.96 -2.11 3.39
C PRO A 96 -23.29 -2.11 1.89
N ILE A 97 -23.83 -1.01 1.38
CA ILE A 97 -23.83 -0.76 -0.06
C ILE A 97 -22.42 -0.25 -0.38
N SER A 98 -21.55 -1.18 -0.74
CA SER A 98 -20.23 -0.88 -1.30
C SER A 98 -20.45 -0.15 -2.63
N HIS A 99 -20.01 1.11 -2.74
CA HIS A 99 -19.67 1.65 -4.05
C HIS A 99 -18.32 1.03 -4.41
N GLU A 100 -18.40 -0.21 -4.85
CA GLU A 100 -17.30 -0.81 -5.54
C GLU A 100 -17.15 -0.08 -6.88
N SER A 101 -15.96 0.45 -7.18
CA SER A 101 -15.72 1.14 -8.45
C SER A 101 -15.77 0.14 -9.60
N ASP A 102 -16.06 0.62 -10.81
CA ASP A 102 -16.12 -0.24 -11.98
C ASP A 102 -14.78 -0.90 -12.29
N GLU A 103 -13.66 -0.25 -11.96
CA GLU A 103 -12.31 -0.83 -12.06
C GLU A 103 -12.10 -1.95 -11.03
N HIS A 104 -12.63 -1.81 -9.81
CA HIS A 104 -12.52 -2.85 -8.78
C HIS A 104 -13.30 -4.08 -9.21
N LEU A 105 -14.54 -3.90 -9.70
CA LEU A 105 -15.35 -4.97 -10.28
C LEU A 105 -14.67 -5.60 -11.50
N ALA A 106 -14.17 -4.79 -12.44
CA ALA A 106 -13.49 -5.27 -13.64
C ALA A 106 -12.27 -6.14 -13.31
N ARG A 107 -11.49 -5.77 -12.29
CA ARG A 107 -10.36 -6.58 -11.82
C ARG A 107 -10.81 -7.91 -11.23
N LYS A 108 -11.85 -7.92 -10.39
CA LYS A 108 -12.39 -9.16 -9.82
C LYS A 108 -12.89 -10.11 -10.89
N GLU A 109 -13.73 -9.60 -11.78
CA GLU A 109 -14.33 -10.37 -12.87
C GLU A 109 -13.25 -10.93 -13.80
N ARG A 110 -12.26 -10.11 -14.16
CA ARG A 110 -11.15 -10.56 -14.98
C ARG A 110 -10.35 -11.66 -14.29
N ILE A 111 -9.96 -11.48 -13.04
CA ILE A 111 -9.14 -12.48 -12.34
C ILE A 111 -9.90 -13.79 -12.14
N ALA A 112 -11.19 -13.73 -11.78
CA ALA A 112 -12.02 -14.91 -11.66
C ALA A 112 -12.09 -15.66 -13.00
N LYS A 113 -12.43 -14.94 -14.08
CA LYS A 113 -12.55 -15.52 -15.41
C LYS A 113 -11.22 -16.08 -15.93
N ASP A 114 -10.13 -15.34 -15.78
CA ASP A 114 -8.80 -15.77 -16.20
C ASP A 114 -8.36 -17.02 -15.42
N SER A 115 -8.71 -17.13 -14.13
CA SER A 115 -8.44 -18.34 -13.33
C SER A 115 -9.24 -19.53 -13.84
N GLU A 116 -10.54 -19.35 -14.09
CA GLU A 116 -11.44 -20.39 -14.59
C GLU A 116 -11.04 -20.88 -15.98
N ASP A 117 -10.70 -19.96 -16.89
CA ASP A 117 -10.23 -20.26 -18.25
C ASP A 117 -8.93 -21.12 -18.23
N HIS A 118 -8.17 -21.10 -17.12
CA HIS A 118 -6.97 -21.91 -16.89
C HIS A 118 -7.19 -23.10 -15.94
N GLY A 119 -8.44 -23.46 -15.64
CA GLY A 119 -8.79 -24.65 -14.87
C GLY A 119 -8.73 -24.50 -13.35
N PHE A 120 -8.64 -23.27 -12.83
CA PHE A 120 -8.69 -22.98 -11.40
C PHE A 120 -10.06 -22.39 -11.02
N PRO A 121 -10.89 -23.11 -10.22
CA PRO A 121 -12.17 -22.58 -9.77
C PRO A 121 -12.01 -21.28 -8.97
N ALA A 122 -12.81 -20.27 -9.30
CA ALA A 122 -12.75 -18.97 -8.63
C ALA A 122 -14.13 -18.47 -8.21
N ASP A 123 -14.22 -17.92 -7.00
CA ASP A 123 -15.43 -17.33 -6.43
C ASP A 123 -15.19 -15.83 -6.15
N ILE A 124 -16.00 -14.98 -6.77
CA ILE A 124 -16.01 -13.55 -6.47
C ILE A 124 -16.75 -13.31 -5.15
N GLU A 125 -16.20 -12.44 -4.32
CA GLU A 125 -16.80 -12.00 -3.05
C GLU A 125 -17.06 -13.14 -2.01
N SER A 126 -16.27 -14.22 -2.07
CA SER A 126 -16.40 -15.38 -1.18
C SER A 126 -16.07 -15.04 0.27
N SER A 127 -16.93 -15.47 1.20
CA SER A 127 -16.57 -15.55 2.62
C SER A 127 -15.67 -16.76 2.88
N THR A 128 -14.75 -16.64 3.83
CA THR A 128 -14.02 -17.78 4.38
C THR A 128 -14.99 -18.69 5.13
N PRO A 129 -14.70 -20.01 5.27
CA PRO A 129 -15.62 -20.95 5.92
C PRO A 129 -16.01 -20.57 7.36
N ASP A 130 -15.13 -19.85 8.05
CA ASP A 130 -15.36 -19.33 9.41
C ASP A 130 -16.12 -17.98 9.43
N GLY A 131 -16.47 -17.42 8.27
CA GLY A 131 -17.18 -16.15 8.09
C GLY A 131 -16.37 -14.92 8.52
N ARG A 132 -15.10 -15.07 8.90
CA ARG A 132 -14.28 -14.00 9.49
C ARG A 132 -13.61 -13.09 8.47
N ALA A 133 -13.46 -13.55 7.23
CA ALA A 133 -12.94 -12.75 6.14
C ALA A 133 -13.82 -12.91 4.90
N ARG A 134 -13.94 -11.82 4.15
CA ARG A 134 -14.46 -11.83 2.78
C ARG A 134 -13.29 -11.56 1.87
N LEU A 135 -13.08 -12.46 0.90
CA LEU A 135 -12.10 -12.28 -0.15
C LEU A 135 -12.78 -11.60 -1.34
N ASP A 136 -12.05 -10.70 -1.98
CA ASP A 136 -12.53 -10.05 -3.20
C ASP A 136 -12.65 -11.07 -4.34
N VAL A 137 -11.60 -11.88 -4.55
CA VAL A 137 -11.66 -13.11 -5.35
C VAL A 137 -10.96 -14.23 -4.59
N ARG A 138 -11.62 -15.37 -4.45
CA ARG A 138 -11.04 -16.61 -3.93
C ARG A 138 -10.74 -17.54 -5.09
N ILE A 139 -9.52 -18.05 -5.18
CA ILE A 139 -9.11 -19.00 -6.23
C ILE A 139 -8.67 -20.29 -5.55
N SER A 140 -9.22 -21.41 -6.02
CA SER A 140 -8.85 -22.75 -5.59
C SER A 140 -7.71 -23.26 -6.48
N GLY A 141 -6.49 -23.19 -5.94
CA GLY A 141 -5.27 -23.58 -6.64
C GLY A 141 -4.95 -25.08 -6.52
N ALA A 142 -3.79 -25.46 -7.07
CA ALA A 142 -3.28 -26.82 -7.01
C ALA A 142 -2.96 -27.25 -5.57
N ASN A 143 -3.02 -28.56 -5.31
CA ASN A 143 -2.61 -29.17 -4.02
C ASN A 143 -3.34 -28.59 -2.79
N GLY A 144 -4.60 -28.15 -2.96
CA GLY A 144 -5.39 -27.55 -1.89
C GLY A 144 -4.98 -26.11 -1.52
N LEU A 145 -4.17 -25.46 -2.36
CA LEU A 145 -3.82 -24.05 -2.22
C LEU A 145 -5.07 -23.18 -2.36
N VAL A 146 -5.16 -22.11 -1.56
CA VAL A 146 -6.19 -21.08 -1.71
C VAL A 146 -5.52 -19.73 -1.87
N LEU A 147 -5.76 -19.06 -3.00
CA LEU A 147 -5.37 -17.68 -3.19
C LEU A 147 -6.53 -16.74 -2.88
N GLY A 148 -6.21 -15.60 -2.27
CA GLY A 148 -7.13 -14.46 -2.13
C GLY A 148 -6.59 -13.26 -2.90
N TYR A 149 -7.16 -12.95 -4.05
CA TYR A 149 -6.79 -11.77 -4.84
C TYR A 149 -7.60 -10.55 -4.40
N GLU A 150 -6.91 -9.44 -4.18
CA GLU A 150 -7.42 -8.26 -3.48
C GLU A 150 -6.96 -6.97 -4.15
N PRO A 151 -7.71 -6.46 -5.15
CA PRO A 151 -7.38 -5.19 -5.77
C PRO A 151 -7.61 -4.05 -4.77
N GLN A 152 -6.61 -3.20 -4.59
CA GLN A 152 -6.66 -2.03 -3.72
C GLN A 152 -6.52 -0.77 -4.56
N LEU A 153 -7.66 -0.14 -4.83
CA LEU A 153 -7.76 1.13 -5.57
C LEU A 153 -7.98 2.32 -4.64
N SER A 154 -8.16 2.08 -3.34
CA SER A 154 -8.36 3.11 -2.33
C SER A 154 -7.31 2.99 -1.21
N PRO A 155 -6.95 4.11 -0.56
CA PRO A 155 -6.00 4.08 0.54
C PRO A 155 -6.44 3.15 1.66
N GLN A 156 -5.53 2.27 2.09
CA GLN A 156 -5.71 1.42 3.27
C GLN A 156 -4.60 1.64 4.29
N THR A 157 -4.96 1.53 5.57
CA THR A 157 -3.94 1.63 6.64
C THR A 157 -3.07 0.38 6.67
N LEU A 158 -1.76 0.57 6.86
CA LEU A 158 -0.80 -0.53 7.01
C LEU A 158 -1.20 -1.51 8.13
N ARG A 159 -1.69 -0.99 9.25
CA ARG A 159 -2.17 -1.80 10.37
C ARG A 159 -3.34 -2.69 9.98
N GLY A 160 -4.30 -2.15 9.22
CA GLY A 160 -5.45 -2.90 8.72
C GLY A 160 -5.04 -4.03 7.77
N MET A 161 -4.14 -3.73 6.83
CA MET A 161 -3.62 -4.73 5.88
C MET A 161 -2.88 -5.86 6.58
N ARG A 162 -1.95 -5.56 7.49
CA ARG A 162 -1.23 -6.58 8.27
C ARG A 162 -2.16 -7.45 9.12
N ALA A 163 -3.20 -6.85 9.70
CA ALA A 163 -4.19 -7.61 10.46
C ALA A 163 -4.93 -8.61 9.55
N ARG A 164 -5.45 -8.15 8.39
CA ARG A 164 -6.13 -8.99 7.39
C ARG A 164 -5.21 -10.10 6.88
N GLU A 165 -3.97 -9.78 6.57
CA GLU A 165 -2.96 -10.75 6.13
C GLU A 165 -2.71 -11.81 7.20
N GLY A 166 -2.54 -11.40 8.46
CA GLY A 166 -2.38 -12.33 9.58
C GLY A 166 -3.59 -13.26 9.75
N PHE A 167 -4.82 -12.79 9.52
CA PHE A 167 -6.02 -13.64 9.53
C PHE A 167 -6.01 -14.65 8.38
N ARG A 168 -5.72 -14.20 7.16
CA ARG A 168 -5.67 -15.06 5.97
C ARG A 168 -4.60 -16.13 6.04
N ARG A 169 -3.41 -15.77 6.49
CA ARG A 169 -2.30 -16.71 6.72
C ARG A 169 -2.69 -17.82 7.70
N ARG A 170 -3.39 -17.49 8.79
CA ARG A 170 -3.93 -18.50 9.73
C ARG A 170 -4.98 -19.40 9.10
N GLY A 171 -5.74 -18.88 8.14
CA GLY A 171 -6.70 -19.63 7.33
C GLY A 171 -6.07 -20.39 6.14
N LYS A 172 -4.73 -20.46 6.04
CA LYS A 172 -4.00 -21.05 4.90
C LYS A 172 -4.35 -20.42 3.54
N ILE A 173 -4.71 -19.13 3.56
CA ILE A 173 -4.96 -18.34 2.35
C ILE A 173 -3.71 -17.53 2.05
N GLN A 174 -3.20 -17.62 0.81
CA GLN A 174 -2.14 -16.76 0.31
C GLN A 174 -2.77 -15.55 -0.37
N SER A 175 -2.54 -14.35 0.17
CA SER A 175 -3.13 -13.13 -0.40
C SER A 175 -2.27 -12.58 -1.53
N VAL A 176 -2.89 -12.19 -2.63
CA VAL A 176 -2.29 -11.32 -3.66
C VAL A 176 -2.91 -9.93 -3.51
N TRP A 177 -2.18 -9.01 -2.89
CA TRP A 177 -2.59 -7.61 -2.81
C TRP A 177 -2.18 -6.87 -4.08
N ASP A 178 -3.14 -6.42 -4.89
CA ASP A 178 -2.85 -5.70 -6.13
C ASP A 178 -2.98 -4.19 -5.94
N PHE A 179 -1.87 -3.47 -6.03
CA PHE A 179 -1.82 -2.02 -5.87
C PHE A 179 -1.69 -1.33 -7.23
N ALA A 180 -2.61 -0.40 -7.52
CA ALA A 180 -2.49 0.49 -8.68
C ALA A 180 -1.67 1.76 -8.36
N ASP A 181 -1.78 2.26 -7.12
CA ASP A 181 -1.02 3.40 -6.62
C ASP A 181 0.43 3.00 -6.29
N PRO A 182 1.45 3.58 -6.96
CA PRO A 182 2.85 3.28 -6.70
C PRO A 182 3.35 3.72 -5.31
N ASP A 183 2.62 4.60 -4.64
CA ASP A 183 2.97 5.12 -3.30
C ASP A 183 2.15 4.45 -2.19
N HIS A 184 1.41 3.37 -2.51
CA HIS A 184 0.54 2.73 -1.54
C HIS A 184 1.35 2.17 -0.35
N ALA A 185 0.93 2.51 0.87
CA ALA A 185 1.63 2.14 2.12
C ALA A 185 1.73 0.62 2.37
N GLY A 186 1.02 -0.18 1.58
CA GLY A 186 1.07 -1.64 1.60
C GLY A 186 2.27 -2.24 0.86
N ILE A 187 2.90 -1.50 -0.06
CA ILE A 187 4.00 -1.97 -0.89
C ILE A 187 5.16 -2.46 -0.02
N GLY A 188 5.60 -3.70 -0.28
CA GLY A 188 6.65 -4.38 0.48
C GLY A 188 6.25 -4.84 1.88
N THR A 189 5.04 -4.55 2.38
CA THR A 189 4.62 -4.89 3.75
C THR A 189 3.66 -6.07 3.85
N VAL A 190 3.04 -6.44 2.73
CA VAL A 190 2.19 -7.61 2.52
C VAL A 190 2.55 -8.23 1.17
N PRO A 191 2.25 -9.51 0.90
CA PRO A 191 2.55 -10.10 -0.40
C PRO A 191 1.76 -9.40 -1.49
N TYR A 192 2.46 -8.66 -2.36
CA TYR A 192 1.83 -7.70 -3.26
C TYR A 192 2.28 -7.88 -4.70
N VAL A 193 1.46 -7.36 -5.61
CA VAL A 193 1.86 -7.01 -6.96
C VAL A 193 1.45 -5.57 -7.23
N ARG A 194 2.19 -4.91 -8.12
CA ARG A 194 1.81 -3.59 -8.63
C ARG A 194 1.39 -3.71 -10.07
N THR A 195 0.24 -3.18 -10.42
CA THR A 195 -0.25 -3.12 -11.79
C THR A 195 -0.48 -1.66 -12.20
N PRO A 196 -0.54 -1.33 -13.50
CA PRO A 196 -0.93 0.01 -13.91
C PRO A 196 -2.36 0.34 -13.45
N ASN A 197 -2.59 1.63 -13.15
CA ASN A 197 -3.94 2.15 -13.01
C ASN A 197 -4.57 2.23 -14.42
N LEU A 198 -5.59 1.41 -14.68
CA LEU A 198 -6.23 1.28 -15.98
C LEU A 198 -7.74 1.47 -15.82
N PRO A 199 -8.42 2.05 -16.83
CA PRO A 199 -9.87 2.17 -16.79
C PRO A 199 -10.54 0.79 -16.92
N ALA A 200 -11.75 0.67 -16.38
CA ALA A 200 -12.51 -0.58 -16.35
C ALA A 200 -12.71 -1.21 -17.74
N SER A 201 -12.93 -0.39 -18.77
CA SER A 201 -13.08 -0.81 -20.16
C SER A 201 -11.85 -1.54 -20.70
N VAL A 202 -10.65 -1.10 -20.33
CA VAL A 202 -9.38 -1.73 -20.72
C VAL A 202 -9.14 -3.01 -19.92
N ILE A 203 -9.49 -3.01 -18.63
CA ILE A 203 -9.31 -4.17 -17.75
C ILE A 203 -10.19 -5.34 -18.23
N ARG A 204 -11.46 -5.08 -18.58
CA ARG A 204 -12.44 -6.10 -18.99
C ARG A 204 -12.06 -6.86 -20.26
N VAL A 205 -11.25 -6.27 -21.14
CA VAL A 205 -10.75 -6.95 -22.33
C VAL A 205 -9.65 -7.94 -21.92
N GLN A 206 -9.99 -9.22 -21.80
CA GLN A 206 -9.03 -10.26 -21.36
C GLN A 206 -7.76 -10.34 -22.21
N LYS A 207 -7.87 -10.09 -23.52
CA LYS A 207 -6.73 -10.10 -24.44
C LYS A 207 -5.71 -8.98 -24.16
N ASN A 208 -6.09 -7.93 -23.43
CA ASN A 208 -5.18 -6.84 -23.10
C ASN A 208 -4.22 -7.29 -21.99
N PRO A 209 -2.90 -7.37 -22.22
CA PRO A 209 -1.97 -7.75 -21.17
C PRO A 209 -1.90 -6.66 -20.09
N ILE A 210 -2.15 -7.02 -18.84
CA ILE A 210 -1.90 -6.14 -17.69
C ILE A 210 -0.52 -6.49 -17.14
N ALA A 211 0.48 -5.67 -17.42
CA ALA A 211 1.85 -5.93 -16.97
C ALA A 211 1.99 -5.77 -15.44
N ILE A 212 2.68 -6.71 -14.79
CA ILE A 212 3.16 -6.55 -13.42
C ILE A 212 4.34 -5.57 -13.44
N ARG A 213 4.19 -4.48 -12.71
CA ARG A 213 5.17 -3.40 -12.61
C ARG A 213 6.11 -3.53 -11.43
N ASP A 214 5.68 -4.20 -10.36
CA ASP A 214 6.46 -4.45 -9.15
C ASP A 214 5.83 -5.58 -8.31
N GLY A 215 6.50 -6.02 -7.24
CA GLY A 215 6.05 -7.09 -6.34
C GLY A 215 6.43 -8.49 -6.81
N ASN A 216 6.92 -8.62 -8.05
CA ASN A 216 7.54 -9.81 -8.58
C ASN A 216 9.07 -9.70 -8.50
N PHE A 217 9.70 -10.69 -7.87
CA PHE A 217 11.12 -10.75 -7.56
C PHE A 217 11.78 -11.93 -8.26
N VAL A 218 13.10 -11.82 -8.42
CA VAL A 218 14.00 -12.89 -8.84
C VAL A 218 15.20 -12.99 -7.92
N LEU A 219 15.77 -14.18 -7.84
CA LEU A 219 17.07 -14.43 -7.24
C LEU A 219 18.16 -14.04 -8.26
N GLN A 220 18.91 -12.99 -7.92
CA GLN A 220 20.06 -12.56 -8.68
C GLN A 220 21.33 -12.95 -7.93
N GLU A 221 22.23 -13.64 -8.63
CA GLU A 221 23.50 -14.10 -8.08
C GLU A 221 24.66 -13.56 -8.90
N GLY A 222 25.77 -13.26 -8.24
CA GLY A 222 26.97 -12.86 -8.95
C GLY A 222 28.00 -12.22 -8.06
N GLN A 223 29.15 -11.96 -8.67
CA GLN A 223 30.23 -11.25 -8.00
C GLN A 223 29.87 -9.76 -7.86
N CYS A 224 30.19 -9.21 -6.70
CA CYS A 224 30.05 -7.79 -6.38
C CYS A 224 31.24 -7.01 -6.92
N THR A 225 31.20 -6.69 -8.20
CA THR A 225 32.22 -5.91 -8.90
C THR A 225 31.55 -4.95 -9.88
N GLN A 226 32.31 -3.97 -10.37
CA GLN A 226 31.79 -2.99 -11.35
C GLN A 226 31.30 -3.63 -12.65
N SER A 227 31.87 -4.77 -13.05
CA SER A 227 31.48 -5.55 -14.23
C SER A 227 30.65 -6.79 -13.88
N GLY A 228 30.34 -7.01 -12.60
CA GLY A 228 29.59 -8.17 -12.13
C GLY A 228 28.09 -7.99 -12.28
N ALA A 229 27.35 -9.09 -12.13
CA ALA A 229 25.89 -9.04 -12.16
C ALA A 229 25.33 -8.21 -11.00
N ILE A 230 26.05 -8.06 -9.88
CA ILE A 230 25.61 -7.30 -8.72
C ILE A 230 26.18 -5.87 -8.76
N THR A 231 25.39 -4.96 -9.31
CA THR A 231 25.76 -3.53 -9.49
C THR A 231 25.66 -2.69 -8.21
N ARG A 232 25.16 -3.27 -7.11
CA ARG A 232 25.05 -2.61 -5.80
C ARG A 232 25.38 -3.59 -4.68
N CYS A 233 26.45 -3.32 -3.93
CA CYS A 233 26.85 -4.19 -2.83
C CYS A 233 25.83 -4.19 -1.68
N PRO A 234 25.36 -5.37 -1.22
CA PRO A 234 24.52 -5.52 -0.03
C PRO A 234 25.25 -5.20 1.28
N ASN A 235 26.58 -5.17 1.30
CA ASN A 235 27.34 -4.98 2.54
C ASN A 235 27.86 -3.55 2.70
N LYS A 236 27.53 -2.64 1.76
CA LYS A 236 28.02 -1.27 1.76
C LYS A 236 26.88 -0.26 1.63
N PRO A 237 26.91 0.87 2.38
CA PRO A 237 25.98 1.97 2.17
C PRO A 237 26.07 2.49 0.74
N TYR A 238 24.92 2.78 0.13
CA TYR A 238 24.88 3.40 -1.18
C TYR A 238 24.81 4.92 -1.02
N ASP A 239 25.81 5.61 -1.57
CA ASP A 239 25.81 7.04 -1.73
C ASP A 239 25.33 7.39 -3.16
N PRO A 240 24.12 7.97 -3.31
CA PRO A 240 23.60 8.37 -4.62
C PRO A 240 24.37 9.55 -5.24
N GLU A 241 25.10 10.35 -4.44
CA GLU A 241 25.86 11.51 -4.91
C GLU A 241 27.27 11.11 -5.39
N ASN A 242 27.82 10.01 -4.88
CA ASN A 242 29.10 9.43 -5.30
C ASN A 242 29.02 7.90 -5.45
N PRO A 243 28.46 7.40 -6.58
CA PRO A 243 28.18 5.98 -6.76
C PRO A 243 29.44 5.09 -6.91
N THR A 244 30.64 5.68 -7.05
CA THR A 244 31.85 4.98 -7.54
C THR A 244 32.91 4.66 -6.50
N ASP A 245 33.01 5.38 -5.38
CA ASP A 245 34.32 5.40 -4.68
C ASP A 245 34.60 4.22 -3.75
N SER A 246 33.62 3.35 -3.47
CA SER A 246 33.88 2.06 -2.81
C SER A 246 32.71 1.07 -2.85
N GLY A 247 31.74 1.21 -3.76
CA GLY A 247 30.43 0.55 -3.72
C GLY A 247 30.37 -0.98 -3.92
N TYR A 248 31.51 -1.65 -4.02
CA TYR A 248 31.63 -3.09 -4.29
C TYR A 248 32.54 -3.76 -3.25
N CYS A 249 32.21 -4.95 -2.75
CA CYS A 249 33.08 -5.68 -1.80
C CYS A 249 33.93 -6.79 -2.46
N GLY A 250 33.68 -7.14 -3.72
CA GLY A 250 34.38 -8.21 -4.42
C GLY A 250 33.85 -9.62 -4.15
N ASP A 251 33.00 -9.78 -3.13
CA ASP A 251 32.43 -11.06 -2.73
C ASP A 251 31.30 -11.52 -3.66
N TRP A 252 30.92 -12.78 -3.54
CA TRP A 252 29.73 -13.32 -4.18
C TRP A 252 28.47 -13.02 -3.37
N HIS A 253 27.41 -12.52 -4.01
CA HIS A 253 26.12 -12.29 -3.36
C HIS A 253 24.99 -13.02 -4.05
N ARG A 254 23.92 -13.23 -3.25
CA ARG A 254 22.64 -13.77 -3.67
C ARG A 254 21.55 -12.85 -3.14
N LEU A 255 20.88 -12.13 -4.03
CA LEU A 255 19.94 -11.08 -3.69
C LEU A 255 18.57 -11.38 -4.28
N LEU A 256 17.52 -11.09 -3.52
CA LEU A 256 16.17 -11.00 -4.07
C LEU A 256 15.97 -9.58 -4.57
N VAL A 257 15.80 -9.43 -5.88
CA VAL A 257 15.63 -8.14 -6.53
C VAL A 257 14.28 -8.10 -7.25
N PRO A 258 13.57 -6.95 -7.26
CA PRO A 258 12.42 -6.79 -8.14
C PRO A 258 12.86 -7.04 -9.59
N VAL A 259 12.06 -7.78 -10.36
CA VAL A 259 12.43 -8.17 -11.73
C VAL A 259 12.81 -6.98 -12.60
N HIS A 260 12.07 -5.88 -12.49
CA HIS A 260 12.33 -4.65 -13.25
C HIS A 260 13.63 -3.92 -12.87
N GLN A 261 14.29 -4.33 -11.78
CA GLN A 261 15.59 -3.83 -11.33
C GLN A 261 16.71 -4.84 -11.52
N SER A 262 16.39 -6.04 -12.02
CA SER A 262 17.38 -7.10 -12.23
C SER A 262 18.25 -6.78 -13.44
N ALA A 263 19.50 -7.24 -13.40
CA ALA A 263 20.47 -6.99 -14.48
C ALA A 263 20.05 -7.63 -15.82
N GLY A 264 19.23 -8.68 -15.77
CA GLY A 264 18.70 -9.38 -16.96
C GLY A 264 17.36 -8.85 -17.46
N PHE A 265 16.90 -7.70 -16.97
CA PHE A 265 15.62 -7.15 -17.40
C PHE A 265 15.74 -6.39 -18.73
N GLU A 266 15.20 -6.97 -19.81
CA GLU A 266 15.26 -6.39 -21.16
C GLU A 266 14.08 -5.45 -21.49
N GLY A 267 13.13 -5.25 -20.58
CA GLY A 267 12.02 -4.30 -20.74
C GLY A 267 10.84 -4.77 -21.59
N GLU A 268 11.04 -5.73 -22.51
CA GLU A 268 9.99 -6.31 -23.36
C GLU A 268 9.49 -7.66 -22.84
N GLY A 269 8.20 -7.97 -23.01
CA GLY A 269 7.63 -9.29 -22.69
C GLY A 269 7.44 -9.62 -21.20
N GLY A 270 7.36 -8.61 -20.33
CA GLY A 270 7.24 -8.80 -18.87
C GLY A 270 6.00 -9.59 -18.42
N LEU A 271 6.13 -10.22 -17.24
CA LEU A 271 5.08 -11.02 -16.59
C LEU A 271 3.74 -10.27 -16.55
N THR A 272 2.70 -10.90 -17.07
CA THR A 272 1.33 -10.36 -17.02
C THR A 272 0.62 -10.77 -15.73
N LEU A 273 -0.40 -10.01 -15.33
CA LEU A 273 -1.23 -10.32 -14.17
C LEU A 273 -1.91 -11.70 -14.32
N THR A 274 -2.42 -12.00 -15.52
CA THR A 274 -3.02 -13.31 -15.82
C THR A 274 -2.01 -14.44 -15.60
N GLN A 275 -0.82 -14.34 -16.22
CA GLN A 275 0.24 -15.34 -16.05
C GLN A 275 0.66 -15.48 -14.57
N PHE A 276 0.85 -14.35 -13.89
CA PHE A 276 1.19 -14.33 -12.46
C PHE A 276 0.17 -15.10 -11.60
N ILE A 277 -1.12 -14.85 -11.82
CA ILE A 277 -2.19 -15.50 -11.03
C ILE A 277 -2.24 -17.00 -11.32
N VAL A 278 -2.10 -17.41 -12.58
CA VAL A 278 -2.08 -18.82 -12.99
C VAL A 278 -0.90 -19.55 -12.35
N GLU A 279 0.31 -18.99 -12.44
CA GLU A 279 1.51 -19.58 -11.83
C GLU A 279 1.42 -19.61 -10.29
N ALA A 280 0.86 -18.56 -9.68
CA ALA A 280 0.61 -18.54 -8.24
C ALA A 280 -0.42 -19.61 -7.84
N ALA A 281 -1.49 -19.80 -8.62
CA ALA A 281 -2.53 -20.79 -8.35
C ALA A 281 -2.02 -22.22 -8.55
N ALA A 282 -1.10 -22.42 -9.50
CA ALA A 282 -0.38 -23.67 -9.70
C ALA A 282 0.64 -23.97 -8.57
N GLY A 283 0.97 -22.99 -7.74
CA GLY A 283 2.01 -23.09 -6.71
C GLY A 283 3.43 -22.96 -7.26
N GLU A 284 3.58 -22.56 -8.53
CA GLU A 284 4.87 -22.30 -9.18
C GLU A 284 5.46 -20.96 -8.75
N ARG A 285 4.61 -20.04 -8.25
CA ARG A 285 5.00 -18.76 -7.70
C ARG A 285 4.52 -18.66 -6.25
N VAL A 286 5.42 -18.31 -5.34
CA VAL A 286 5.15 -18.33 -3.90
C VAL A 286 5.37 -16.96 -3.25
N PRO A 287 4.58 -16.60 -2.23
CA PRO A 287 4.85 -15.40 -1.46
C PRO A 287 6.04 -15.66 -0.53
N PHE A 288 6.90 -14.67 -0.36
CA PHE A 288 7.98 -14.72 0.62
C PHE A 288 7.86 -13.57 1.62
N GLN A 289 8.45 -13.79 2.80
CA GLN A 289 8.71 -12.75 3.79
C GLN A 289 10.17 -12.85 4.23
N HIS A 290 10.91 -11.75 4.09
CA HIS A 290 12.30 -11.68 4.53
C HIS A 290 12.65 -10.26 4.99
N ASN A 291 13.25 -10.12 6.17
CA ASN A 291 13.58 -8.83 6.81
C ASN A 291 12.40 -7.84 6.84
N GLY A 292 11.19 -8.32 7.07
CA GLY A 292 9.97 -7.50 7.10
C GLY A 292 9.42 -7.11 5.72
N HIS A 293 10.12 -7.45 4.64
CA HIS A 293 9.69 -7.24 3.28
C HIS A 293 8.93 -8.45 2.73
N HIS A 294 7.96 -8.18 1.88
CA HIS A 294 7.13 -9.18 1.23
C HIS A 294 7.16 -9.01 -0.30
N GLY A 295 6.98 -10.12 -1.00
CA GLY A 295 6.85 -10.15 -2.45
C GLY A 295 6.53 -11.55 -2.94
N TRP A 296 6.65 -11.75 -4.24
CA TRP A 296 6.43 -13.02 -4.91
C TRP A 296 7.62 -13.38 -5.80
N LEU A 297 7.95 -14.66 -5.90
CA LEU A 297 8.99 -15.16 -6.81
C LEU A 297 8.71 -16.61 -7.21
N PRO A 298 9.35 -17.14 -8.27
CA PRO A 298 9.26 -18.54 -8.64
C PRO A 298 9.70 -19.47 -7.50
N LEU A 299 8.99 -20.59 -7.33
CA LEU A 299 9.24 -21.56 -6.25
C LEU A 299 10.67 -22.10 -6.29
N ASP A 300 11.21 -22.40 -7.46
CA ASP A 300 12.57 -22.92 -7.61
C ASP A 300 13.63 -21.91 -7.13
N GLN A 301 13.42 -20.61 -7.40
CA GLN A 301 14.30 -19.55 -6.94
C GLN A 301 14.19 -19.33 -5.44
N TRP A 302 12.98 -19.45 -4.87
CA TRP A 302 12.80 -19.40 -3.43
C TRP A 302 13.49 -20.58 -2.73
N GLN A 303 13.37 -21.79 -3.26
CA GLN A 303 14.04 -22.98 -2.73
C GLN A 303 15.56 -22.80 -2.76
N LYS A 304 16.14 -22.38 -3.90
CA LYS A 304 17.56 -22.05 -4.01
C LYS A 304 18.01 -21.02 -2.98
N TYR A 305 17.20 -19.97 -2.77
CA TYR A 305 17.49 -18.93 -1.79
C TYR A 305 17.50 -19.48 -0.35
N VAL A 306 16.51 -20.29 0.02
CA VAL A 306 16.38 -20.89 1.35
C VAL A 306 17.48 -21.94 1.61
N GLU A 307 17.83 -22.75 0.63
CA GLU A 307 18.93 -23.71 0.71
C GLU A 307 20.27 -23.01 0.98
N ALA A 308 20.49 -21.86 0.33
CA ALA A 308 21.72 -21.10 0.47
C ALA A 308 21.83 -20.28 1.76
N ASN A 309 20.71 -19.72 2.25
CA ASN A 309 20.71 -18.76 3.37
C ASN A 309 20.09 -19.32 4.65
N GLY A 310 19.59 -20.55 4.61
CA GLY A 310 18.77 -21.14 5.66
C GLY A 310 17.32 -20.64 5.61
N PRO A 311 16.41 -21.26 6.39
CA PRO A 311 15.03 -20.78 6.50
C PRO A 311 15.01 -19.35 7.04
N SER A 312 14.06 -18.55 6.56
CA SER A 312 13.81 -17.23 7.14
C SER A 312 13.58 -17.41 8.64
N ARG A 313 14.31 -16.63 9.45
CA ARG A 313 14.03 -16.58 10.88
C ARG A 313 12.60 -16.10 11.02
N GLU A 314 11.69 -16.99 11.42
CA GLU A 314 10.35 -16.58 11.83
C GLU A 314 10.54 -15.42 12.80
N GLU A 315 9.84 -14.30 12.58
CA GLU A 315 9.73 -13.26 13.60
C GLU A 315 9.37 -13.99 14.88
N SER A 316 10.32 -14.04 15.83
CA SER A 316 10.14 -14.68 17.13
C SER A 316 8.77 -14.25 17.59
N LYS A 317 7.83 -15.19 17.78
CA LYS A 317 6.51 -14.90 18.32
C LYS A 317 6.76 -14.01 19.51
N ARG A 318 6.55 -12.70 19.37
CA ARG A 318 6.54 -11.81 20.52
C ARG A 318 5.39 -12.37 21.32
N GLU A 319 5.72 -13.08 22.40
CA GLU A 319 4.73 -13.49 23.37
C GLU A 319 3.87 -12.26 23.60
N ALA A 320 2.57 -12.40 23.35
CA ALA A 320 1.66 -11.32 23.63
C ALA A 320 1.90 -11.00 25.10
N SER A 321 2.52 -9.86 25.39
CA SER A 321 2.59 -9.34 26.75
C SER A 321 1.17 -8.92 27.09
N VAL A 322 0.35 -9.92 27.39
CA VAL A 322 -0.92 -9.76 28.05
C VAL A 322 -0.53 -9.19 29.40
N ARG A 323 -0.49 -7.86 29.49
CA ARG A 323 -0.70 -7.21 30.78
C ARG A 323 -2.06 -7.70 31.26
N ARG A 324 -2.05 -8.71 32.14
CA ARG A 324 -3.15 -9.00 33.06
C ARG A 324 -3.30 -7.75 33.93
N GLY A 325 -4.05 -6.79 33.43
CA GLY A 325 -4.48 -5.61 34.16
C GLY A 325 -5.98 -5.51 33.95
N ASP A 326 -6.70 -5.80 35.02
CA ASP A 326 -8.13 -5.61 35.28
C ASP A 326 -8.96 -5.01 34.15
N ARG A 327 -9.72 -5.88 33.47
CA ARG A 327 -10.96 -5.49 32.82
C ARG A 327 -12.07 -5.48 33.86
N SER A 328 -12.02 -4.51 34.76
CA SER A 328 -13.19 -4.09 35.54
C SER A 328 -13.63 -2.72 35.01
N ASP A 329 -14.82 -2.72 34.42
CA ASP A 329 -15.78 -1.62 34.47
C ASP A 329 -15.23 -0.19 34.30
N ARG A 330 -15.06 0.26 33.05
CA ARG A 330 -15.32 1.67 32.71
C ARG A 330 -15.95 1.80 31.33
N CYS A 331 -17.21 2.22 31.36
CA CYS A 331 -17.99 2.76 30.26
C CYS A 331 -17.15 3.72 29.40
N THR A 332 -17.32 3.60 28.09
CA THR A 332 -16.94 4.61 27.10
C THR A 332 -17.95 5.75 27.14
N GLU A 333 -17.81 6.63 28.13
CA GLU A 333 -18.28 8.02 28.05
C GLU A 333 -17.03 8.92 28.08
N ASP A 334 -17.00 9.88 27.17
CA ASP A 334 -16.04 10.98 27.05
C ASP A 334 -14.56 10.64 26.86
N ARG A 335 -14.16 10.55 25.58
CA ARG A 335 -12.79 10.88 25.17
C ARG A 335 -12.82 12.09 24.23
N PRO A 336 -12.21 13.23 24.60
CA PRO A 336 -12.11 14.38 23.70
C PRO A 336 -11.24 14.02 22.48
N ALA A 337 -11.59 14.61 21.34
CA ALA A 337 -10.85 14.49 20.10
C ALA A 337 -9.39 14.90 20.34
N SER A 338 -8.45 13.97 20.20
CA SER A 338 -7.03 14.28 20.27
C SER A 338 -6.55 14.72 18.89
N ASP A 339 -6.38 16.02 18.74
CA ASP A 339 -5.60 16.65 17.67
C ASP A 339 -4.13 16.21 17.76
N VAL A 340 -3.74 15.24 16.93
CA VAL A 340 -2.33 15.05 16.58
C VAL A 340 -2.26 14.86 15.07
N ARG A 341 -2.15 15.99 14.36
CA ARG A 341 -1.58 16.03 13.01
C ARG A 341 -0.15 15.48 13.10
N ALA A 342 0.08 14.29 12.56
CA ALA A 342 1.43 13.89 12.22
C ALA A 342 1.85 14.71 11.00
N GLU A 343 2.87 15.54 11.16
CA GLU A 343 3.47 16.30 10.06
C GLU A 343 3.96 15.38 8.92
N PRO A 344 4.02 15.89 7.67
CA PRO A 344 4.47 15.11 6.53
C PRO A 344 5.96 14.77 6.70
N ARG A 345 6.29 13.49 6.88
CA ARG A 345 7.69 13.04 6.78
C ARG A 345 8.08 12.91 5.32
N GLU A 346 9.27 13.44 5.01
CA GLU A 346 9.85 13.43 3.67
C GLU A 346 9.90 12.04 3.05
N ARG A 347 9.50 12.04 1.77
CA ARG A 347 9.29 10.93 0.86
C ARG A 347 10.65 10.34 0.45
N ARG A 348 10.76 9.00 0.46
CA ARG A 348 11.88 8.28 -0.15
C ARG A 348 11.33 7.33 -1.21
N GLY A 349 11.64 7.63 -2.47
CA GLY A 349 11.34 6.78 -3.62
C GLY A 349 11.96 5.39 -3.51
N GLY A 350 11.44 4.47 -4.33
CA GLY A 350 11.74 3.04 -4.33
C GLY A 350 13.23 2.73 -4.20
N ARG A 351 13.60 2.02 -3.13
CA ARG A 351 14.96 1.57 -2.88
C ARG A 351 15.13 0.14 -3.37
N MET A 352 16.18 -0.13 -4.15
CA MET A 352 16.79 -1.46 -4.24
C MET A 352 17.09 -1.95 -2.82
N PHE A 353 16.66 -3.17 -2.48
CA PHE A 353 16.77 -3.70 -1.12
C PHE A 353 18.01 -4.57 -0.93
N LEU A 354 18.66 -4.33 0.21
CA LEU A 354 19.93 -4.84 0.63
C LEU A 354 19.69 -6.07 1.51
N LEU A 355 20.06 -7.27 1.07
CA LEU A 355 19.88 -8.51 1.83
C LEU A 355 21.24 -9.04 2.30
N GLU A 356 21.46 -9.03 3.61
CA GLU A 356 22.70 -9.48 4.25
C GLU A 356 22.96 -10.96 3.99
N THR A 357 24.14 -11.28 3.47
CA THR A 357 24.75 -12.60 3.57
C THR A 357 25.50 -12.69 4.89
N ARG A 358 25.12 -13.63 5.77
CA ARG A 358 25.96 -13.97 6.93
C ARG A 358 27.20 -14.71 6.46
N THR A 359 28.36 -14.07 6.54
CA THR A 359 29.62 -14.77 6.75
C THR A 359 29.69 -15.18 8.23
N ALA A 360 29.97 -16.45 8.48
CA ALA A 360 30.34 -16.92 9.81
C ALA A 360 31.66 -16.22 10.19
N GLN A 361 31.59 -15.25 11.10
CA GLN A 361 32.75 -14.69 11.75
C GLN A 361 32.49 -14.66 13.25
N GLU A 362 33.38 -15.30 14.01
CA GLU A 362 33.40 -15.26 15.47
C GLU A 362 33.46 -13.80 15.94
N PRO A 363 32.83 -13.46 17.08
CA PRO A 363 32.80 -12.08 17.57
C PRO A 363 34.23 -11.65 17.96
N LYS A 364 34.84 -10.83 17.11
CA LYS A 364 35.98 -10.01 17.52
C LYS A 364 35.45 -8.93 18.46
N ALA A 365 36.00 -8.85 19.66
CA ALA A 365 35.70 -7.77 20.59
C ALA A 365 36.05 -6.43 19.93
N ASP A 366 35.10 -5.48 19.89
CA ASP A 366 35.34 -4.14 19.39
C ASP A 366 36.43 -3.46 20.25
N GLU A 367 37.56 -3.11 19.62
CA GLU A 367 38.63 -2.34 20.25
C GLU A 367 38.14 -0.92 20.54
N VAL A 368 38.11 -0.54 21.82
CA VAL A 368 37.78 0.82 22.26
C VAL A 368 38.92 1.76 21.82
N PRO A 369 38.65 2.87 21.12
CA PRO A 369 39.68 3.82 20.72
C PRO A 369 40.37 4.41 21.95
N LEU A 370 41.71 4.29 22.01
CA LEU A 370 42.53 4.88 23.07
C LEU A 370 43.18 6.17 22.59
N ASP A 371 43.40 7.12 23.49
CA ASP A 371 44.17 8.33 23.21
C ASP A 371 45.69 8.05 23.21
N ALA A 372 46.49 9.09 22.94
CA ALA A 372 47.95 9.00 22.90
C ALA A 372 48.58 8.60 24.25
N SER A 373 47.83 8.62 25.36
CA SER A 373 48.24 8.16 26.69
C SER A 373 47.74 6.75 27.03
N GLY A 374 47.01 6.10 26.12
CA GLY A 374 46.46 4.76 26.28
C GLY A 374 45.13 4.72 27.04
N GLN A 375 44.44 5.85 27.23
CA GLN A 375 43.13 5.89 27.90
C GLN A 375 41.96 5.90 26.90
N PRO A 376 40.82 5.25 27.21
CA PRO A 376 39.68 5.17 26.29
C PRO A 376 39.06 6.54 26.04
N ILE A 377 38.91 6.89 24.76
CA ILE A 377 38.34 8.15 24.31
C ILE A 377 36.82 8.12 24.54
N PRO A 378 36.25 9.04 25.33
CA PRO A 378 34.81 9.09 25.56
C PRO A 378 34.05 9.46 24.28
N MET A 379 32.94 8.78 24.06
CA MET A 379 32.08 8.98 22.88
C MET A 379 31.17 10.20 23.08
N CYS A 380 31.04 11.01 22.03
CA CYS A 380 30.10 12.12 22.02
C CYS A 380 28.66 11.60 22.15
N ARG A 381 27.91 12.05 23.17
CA ARG A 381 26.51 11.62 23.39
C ARG A 381 25.53 12.03 22.29
N PHE A 382 25.89 13.00 21.45
CA PHE A 382 25.01 13.51 20.39
C PHE A 382 25.21 12.81 19.04
N CYS A 383 26.45 12.51 18.66
CA CYS A 383 26.75 11.91 17.34
C CYS A 383 27.40 10.52 17.42
N GLY A 384 27.80 10.06 18.61
CA GLY A 384 28.44 8.76 18.78
C GLY A 384 29.86 8.66 18.20
N ALA A 385 30.50 9.77 17.84
CA ALA A 385 31.90 9.78 17.39
C ALA A 385 32.89 10.00 18.56
N PRO A 386 34.15 9.51 18.46
CA PRO A 386 35.19 9.80 19.44
C PRO A 386 35.54 11.30 19.42
N ALA A 387 35.66 11.92 20.61
CA ALA A 387 35.97 13.34 20.71
C ALA A 387 37.36 13.66 20.12
N SER A 388 37.43 14.49 19.08
CA SER A 388 38.70 14.86 18.43
C SER A 388 39.10 16.31 18.71
N MET A 389 40.15 16.46 19.52
CA MET A 389 40.99 17.64 19.79
C MET A 389 40.55 18.64 20.90
N PRO A 390 41.53 19.21 21.66
CA PRO A 390 41.25 20.16 22.74
C PRO A 390 40.88 21.55 22.22
N GLY A 391 39.86 22.17 22.83
CA GLY A 391 39.46 23.54 22.54
C GLY A 391 40.44 24.59 23.10
N PRO A 392 40.25 25.88 22.76
CA PRO A 392 41.17 26.96 23.14
C PRO A 392 41.34 27.19 24.65
N GLU A 393 40.51 26.56 25.48
CA GLU A 393 40.58 26.62 26.95
C GLU A 393 41.10 25.32 27.60
N GLY A 394 41.58 24.35 26.81
CA GLY A 394 42.17 23.11 27.32
C GLY A 394 41.16 22.08 27.85
N LEU A 395 39.85 22.32 27.70
CA LEU A 395 38.80 21.35 27.98
C LEU A 395 38.37 20.60 26.71
N ALA A 396 38.01 19.32 26.88
CA ALA A 396 37.58 18.46 25.79
C ALA A 396 36.12 18.77 25.39
N GLU A 397 35.93 19.51 24.30
CA GLU A 397 34.60 19.76 23.71
C GLU A 397 34.64 19.71 22.17
N HIS A 398 33.58 19.17 21.57
CA HIS A 398 33.41 19.02 20.12
C HIS A 398 33.05 20.36 19.45
N TRP A 399 34.00 20.93 18.70
CA TRP A 399 33.90 22.28 18.13
C TRP A 399 32.81 22.47 17.05
N THR A 400 32.31 21.38 16.45
CA THR A 400 31.43 21.44 15.27
C THR A 400 29.93 21.38 15.56
N CYS A 401 29.50 21.12 16.81
CA CYS A 401 28.08 20.96 17.14
C CYS A 401 27.38 22.25 17.61
N ARG A 402 28.12 23.28 18.06
CA ARG A 402 27.51 24.49 18.65
C ARG A 402 26.96 25.48 17.60
N ARG A 403 27.66 25.71 16.47
CA ARG A 403 27.22 26.68 15.44
C ARG A 403 25.89 26.33 14.76
N LYS A 404 25.51 25.05 14.68
CA LYS A 404 24.22 24.66 14.09
C LYS A 404 23.00 25.02 14.96
N ALA A 405 23.19 25.31 16.25
CA ALA A 405 22.11 25.76 17.12
C ALA A 405 21.91 27.28 17.08
N ASP A 406 22.96 28.05 16.78
CA ASP A 406 22.94 29.52 16.87
C ASP A 406 22.57 30.23 15.54
N GLU A 407 22.48 29.51 14.42
CA GLU A 407 22.20 30.07 13.07
C GLU A 407 20.80 29.70 12.51
N ALA A 408 19.72 29.85 13.30
CA ALA A 408 18.34 29.79 12.80
C ALA A 408 17.73 31.22 12.70
N PRO A 409 17.17 31.65 11.53
CA PRO A 409 16.92 33.06 11.24
C PRO A 409 15.56 33.58 11.77
N ALA A 410 15.58 34.82 12.28
CA ALA A 410 14.41 35.66 12.51
C ALA A 410 14.06 36.45 11.24
N ALA A 411 12.83 36.31 10.72
CA ALA A 411 12.19 37.34 9.89
C ALA A 411 10.68 37.06 9.70
N ALA A 412 9.83 37.93 10.27
CA ALA A 412 8.97 38.83 9.50
C ALA A 412 7.90 39.49 10.41
N GLY A 413 7.96 40.81 10.55
CA GLY A 413 6.97 41.62 11.25
C GLY A 413 7.03 43.10 10.88
N LYS A 414 6.29 43.45 9.81
CA LYS A 414 5.64 44.74 9.46
C LYS A 414 6.48 46.00 9.23
N VAL A 415 6.22 46.66 8.09
CA VAL A 415 5.65 48.03 7.89
C VAL A 415 5.12 48.02 6.42
N ALA A 416 3.89 48.42 6.07
CA ALA A 416 3.15 49.65 6.37
C ALA A 416 1.74 49.45 6.92
#